data_AF-A0A8J2AU92-F1
#
_entry.id   AF-A0A8J2AU92-F1
#
_cell.length_a   1.000
_cell.length_b   1.000
_cell.length_c   1.000
_cell.angle_alpha   90.00
_cell.angle_beta   90.00
_cell.angle_gamma   90.00
#
_symmetry.space_group_name_H-M   'P 1'
#
loop_
_entity.id
_entity.type
_entity.pdbx_description
1 polymer ?
#
loop_
_entity_poly.entity_id
_entity_poly.type
_entity_poly.pdbx_seq_one_letter_code
_entity_poly.pdbx_strand_id
1 'polypeptide(L)'
;MRRLFTKESADKFAFGCTGIAASVTAYHYWSRGQEQVDKMASSSGGGDKNGASKSSSSKYRFDPARSKLNFSTSHWGFTVHGKFTNFEGTFITSSTSAASGGKEEDVHDDDTSKATSSTSSPALLLEITSIDTAVRADSIDTQNWLRDRRMRNEFLEADKFPLLTFHSSSAGPVVEGSQATLTVRPKVLEPSSEEAFADAVSSRSTSSTPDGAGRICWRRRSKSSSKDEPPSEDVSTTNTRHASRTSQEDNKNPEQLYRASGTVTIRDIPKVIDLDVRVLSVSAEEIVATVSGELDRYEFDILTNWPALAVGQKVGLDFHLVAQKVELKN
;
A
#
# COMPACT_ATOMS: atom_id res chain seq x y z
N MET A 1 61.18 -16.93 32.89
CA MET A 1 60.18 -17.37 31.90
C MET A 1 59.54 -16.14 31.27
N ARG A 2 60.01 -15.74 30.08
CA ARG A 2 59.49 -14.59 29.31
C ARG A 2 58.33 -15.07 28.44
N ARG A 3 57.13 -14.46 28.59
CA ARG A 3 56.01 -14.66 27.65
C ARG A 3 56.04 -13.55 26.61
N LEU A 4 56.09 -13.96 25.35
CA LEU A 4 55.92 -13.12 24.17
C LEU A 4 54.43 -12.77 24.05
N PHE A 5 54.10 -11.48 24.08
CA PHE A 5 52.81 -10.95 23.63
C PHE A 5 52.99 -10.50 22.18
N THR A 6 52.27 -11.13 21.26
CA THR A 6 52.21 -10.72 19.85
C THR A 6 51.29 -9.51 19.70
N LYS A 7 51.80 -8.46 19.04
CA LYS A 7 51.05 -7.31 18.56
C LYS A 7 50.27 -7.72 17.31
N GLU A 8 49.01 -8.12 17.46
CA GLU A 8 48.12 -8.30 16.29
C GLU A 8 46.63 -8.18 16.68
N SER A 9 46.21 -7.02 17.21
CA SER A 9 44.76 -6.73 17.36
C SER A 9 44.43 -5.23 17.50
N ALA A 10 44.89 -4.37 16.59
CA ALA A 10 44.57 -2.94 16.65
C ALA A 10 43.80 -2.36 15.44
N ASP A 11 43.50 -3.14 14.39
CA ASP A 11 42.93 -2.58 13.14
C ASP A 11 41.52 -3.06 12.77
N LYS A 12 40.63 -3.30 13.76
CA LYS A 12 39.23 -3.72 13.48
C LYS A 12 38.13 -2.87 14.14
N PHE A 13 38.38 -1.58 14.38
CA PHE A 13 37.36 -0.65 14.93
C PHE A 13 37.28 0.69 14.17
N ALA A 14 37.40 0.67 12.83
CA ALA A 14 37.30 1.89 12.02
C ALA A 14 36.47 1.73 10.73
N PHE A 15 35.38 0.96 10.77
CA PHE A 15 34.37 0.94 9.70
C PHE A 15 32.98 1.16 10.29
N GLY A 16 32.62 2.42 10.49
CA GLY A 16 31.31 2.75 11.03
C GLY A 16 31.02 4.24 11.00
N CYS A 17 31.22 4.93 9.86
CA CYS A 17 30.71 6.29 9.64
C CYS A 17 30.61 6.74 8.17
N THR A 18 31.05 5.94 7.18
CA THR A 18 31.05 6.35 5.76
C THR A 18 29.76 6.03 4.98
N GLY A 19 28.75 5.43 5.63
CA GLY A 19 27.50 5.04 4.96
C GLY A 19 26.44 6.15 4.78
N ILE A 20 26.61 7.33 5.39
CA ILE A 20 25.58 8.39 5.36
C ILE A 20 25.72 9.30 4.12
N ALA A 21 26.91 9.43 3.52
CA ALA A 21 27.15 10.36 2.42
C ALA A 21 26.53 9.90 1.06
N ALA A 22 26.43 8.59 0.82
CA ALA A 22 25.86 8.08 -0.44
C ALA A 22 24.34 8.31 -0.54
N SER A 23 23.63 8.28 0.60
CA SER A 23 22.16 8.44 0.62
C SER A 23 21.72 9.89 0.37
N VAL A 24 22.56 10.88 0.68
CA VAL A 24 22.27 12.32 0.45
C VAL A 24 22.39 12.69 -1.04
N THR A 25 23.26 12.01 -1.79
CA THR A 25 23.51 12.32 -3.21
C THR A 25 22.37 11.83 -4.11
N ALA A 26 21.77 10.67 -3.81
CA ALA A 26 20.57 10.19 -4.51
C ALA A 26 19.35 11.10 -4.24
N TYR A 27 19.20 11.58 -3.00
CA TYR A 27 18.17 12.57 -2.63
C TYR A 27 18.31 13.89 -3.38
N HIS A 28 19.54 14.39 -3.55
CA HIS A 28 19.77 15.64 -4.29
C HIS A 28 19.51 15.52 -5.80
N TYR A 29 19.67 14.32 -6.38
CA TYR A 29 19.36 14.11 -7.80
C TYR A 29 17.85 14.08 -8.06
N TRP A 30 17.07 13.47 -7.16
CA TRP A 30 15.60 13.48 -7.23
C TRP A 30 15.02 14.88 -7.06
N SER A 31 15.51 15.68 -6.11
CA SER A 31 15.00 17.05 -5.88
C SER A 31 15.28 18.02 -7.03
N ARG A 32 16.38 17.85 -7.80
CA ARG A 32 16.69 18.72 -8.95
C ARG A 32 15.90 18.37 -10.21
N GLY A 33 15.45 17.13 -10.35
CA GLY A 33 14.61 16.72 -11.50
C GLY A 33 13.24 17.38 -11.49
N GLN A 34 12.61 17.52 -10.32
CA GLN A 34 11.29 18.16 -10.18
C GLN A 34 11.31 19.66 -10.50
N GLU A 35 12.38 20.38 -10.12
CA GLU A 35 12.48 21.83 -10.30
C GLU A 35 12.45 22.27 -11.78
N GLN A 36 12.93 21.44 -12.71
CA GLN A 36 12.84 21.76 -14.15
C GLN A 36 11.43 21.57 -14.73
N VAL A 37 10.65 20.61 -14.23
CA VAL A 37 9.27 20.39 -14.68
C VAL A 37 8.37 21.55 -14.24
N ASP A 38 8.53 21.99 -12.99
CA ASP A 38 7.78 23.14 -12.45
C ASP A 38 8.10 24.46 -13.20
N LYS A 39 9.35 24.62 -13.65
CA LYS A 39 9.77 25.81 -14.42
C LYS A 39 9.23 25.82 -15.85
N MET A 40 8.94 24.66 -16.44
CA MET A 40 8.31 24.58 -17.76
C MET A 40 6.80 24.80 -17.70
N ALA A 41 6.14 24.39 -16.62
CA ALA A 41 4.70 24.60 -16.43
C ALA A 41 4.31 26.09 -16.27
N SER A 42 5.23 26.95 -15.83
CA SER A 42 4.96 28.37 -15.58
C SER A 42 5.26 29.33 -16.75
N SER A 43 5.84 28.85 -17.86
CA SER A 43 6.35 29.71 -18.95
C SER A 43 5.37 29.97 -20.12
N SER A 44 4.17 29.39 -20.12
CA SER A 44 3.23 29.46 -21.25
C SER A 44 2.16 30.53 -21.07
N GLY A 45 2.54 31.82 -21.15
CA GLY A 45 1.62 32.95 -20.96
C GLY A 45 1.67 33.99 -22.09
N GLY A 46 1.11 33.64 -23.26
CA GLY A 46 0.95 34.54 -24.41
C GLY A 46 -0.51 34.65 -24.87
N GLY A 47 -1.23 35.59 -24.25
CA GLY A 47 -2.45 36.29 -24.71
C GLY A 47 -3.49 35.60 -25.59
N ASP A 48 -4.55 35.06 -24.97
CA ASP A 48 -5.91 35.04 -25.52
C ASP A 48 -6.94 35.23 -24.38
N LYS A 49 -7.82 36.23 -24.49
CA LYS A 49 -8.78 36.67 -23.44
C LYS A 49 -10.11 35.91 -23.45
N ASN A 50 -10.11 34.62 -23.76
CA ASN A 50 -11.32 33.79 -23.64
C ASN A 50 -11.33 33.10 -22.27
N GLY A 51 -12.40 33.32 -21.50
CA GLY A 51 -12.57 32.93 -20.08
C GLY A 51 -11.97 31.59 -19.68
N ALA A 52 -10.70 31.62 -19.30
CA ALA A 52 -9.95 30.45 -18.88
C ALA A 52 -10.44 29.97 -17.51
N SER A 53 -10.93 28.74 -17.46
CA SER A 53 -11.16 28.03 -16.19
C SER A 53 -9.86 28.05 -15.38
N LYS A 54 -9.93 28.62 -14.17
CA LYS A 54 -8.79 28.66 -13.26
C LYS A 54 -8.71 27.31 -12.56
N SER A 55 -7.79 26.45 -12.99
CA SER A 55 -7.44 25.25 -12.25
C SER A 55 -6.50 25.61 -11.10
N SER A 56 -6.69 24.97 -9.95
CA SER A 56 -5.73 25.03 -8.85
C SER A 56 -5.13 23.64 -8.64
N SER A 57 -3.79 23.56 -8.61
CA SER A 57 -3.08 22.34 -8.28
C SER A 57 -2.63 22.35 -6.82
N SER A 58 -2.71 21.20 -6.15
CA SER A 58 -2.21 21.01 -4.79
C SER A 58 -1.25 19.82 -4.72
N LYS A 59 -0.20 19.94 -3.90
CA LYS A 59 0.78 18.88 -3.66
C LYS A 59 0.56 18.29 -2.27
N TYR A 60 0.50 16.97 -2.20
CA TYR A 60 0.38 16.22 -0.95
C TYR A 60 1.57 15.28 -0.81
N ARG A 61 2.10 15.12 0.39
CA ARG A 61 3.21 14.20 0.71
C ARG A 61 2.70 13.07 1.59
N PHE A 62 3.12 11.85 1.29
CA PHE A 62 2.75 10.68 2.10
C PHE A 62 3.27 10.86 3.52
N ASP A 63 2.45 10.52 4.51
CA ASP A 63 2.81 10.41 5.92
C ASP A 63 3.23 8.96 6.20
N PRO A 64 4.52 8.66 6.37
CA PRO A 64 5.00 7.29 6.59
C PRO A 64 4.51 6.68 7.91
N ALA A 65 4.12 7.49 8.90
CA ALA A 65 3.62 6.98 10.18
C ALA A 65 2.20 6.42 10.08
N ARG A 66 1.41 6.93 9.12
CA ARG A 66 0.01 6.52 8.88
C ARG A 66 -0.19 5.73 7.59
N SER A 67 0.82 5.69 6.73
CA SER A 67 0.80 4.93 5.49
C SER A 67 1.40 3.53 5.68
N LYS A 68 0.96 2.57 4.86
CA LYS A 68 1.43 1.19 4.86
C LYS A 68 1.61 0.73 3.42
N LEU A 69 2.79 0.21 3.09
CA LEU A 69 3.07 -0.42 1.81
C LEU A 69 3.23 -1.93 2.01
N ASN A 70 2.11 -2.67 1.97
CA ASN A 70 2.13 -4.11 2.15
C ASN A 70 2.21 -4.82 0.80
N PHE A 71 2.76 -6.03 0.82
CA PHE A 71 2.73 -6.95 -0.29
C PHE A 71 2.46 -8.37 0.19
N SER A 72 2.04 -9.23 -0.72
CA SER A 72 1.90 -10.66 -0.47
C SER A 72 2.31 -11.49 -1.67
N THR A 73 2.86 -12.68 -1.41
CA THR A 73 3.22 -13.66 -2.44
C THR A 73 2.97 -15.07 -1.93
N SER A 74 2.66 -15.99 -2.83
CA SER A 74 2.59 -17.42 -2.48
C SER A 74 3.99 -18.01 -2.31
N HIS A 75 4.15 -18.98 -1.41
CA HIS A 75 5.37 -19.76 -1.18
C HIS A 75 4.98 -21.15 -0.69
N TRP A 76 5.17 -22.17 -1.54
CA TRP A 76 4.78 -23.57 -1.28
C TRP A 76 3.35 -23.74 -0.75
N GLY A 77 2.38 -23.03 -1.34
CA GLY A 77 0.97 -23.11 -0.93
C GLY A 77 0.60 -22.24 0.27
N PHE A 78 1.55 -21.55 0.90
CA PHE A 78 1.29 -20.57 1.97
C PHE A 78 1.50 -19.15 1.47
N THR A 79 0.79 -18.18 2.06
CA THR A 79 0.99 -16.76 1.75
C THR A 79 2.06 -16.17 2.65
N VAL A 80 3.08 -15.56 2.05
CA VAL A 80 4.05 -14.71 2.73
C VAL A 80 3.60 -13.27 2.60
N HIS A 81 3.37 -12.63 3.74
CA HIS A 81 3.13 -11.20 3.82
C HIS A 81 4.44 -10.47 4.12
N GLY A 82 4.58 -9.28 3.56
CA GLY A 82 5.63 -8.36 3.93
C GLY A 82 5.19 -6.93 3.76
N LYS A 83 6.07 -6.02 4.17
CA LYS A 83 5.87 -4.58 4.03
C LYS A 83 7.20 -3.87 3.81
N PHE A 84 7.13 -2.64 3.32
CA PHE A 84 8.25 -1.70 3.36
C PHE A 84 8.01 -0.66 4.45
N THR A 85 9.05 -0.38 5.23
CA THR A 85 8.96 0.49 6.41
C THR A 85 9.59 1.88 6.20
N ASN A 86 10.30 2.09 5.11
CA ASN A 86 10.91 3.37 4.77
C ASN A 86 10.58 3.71 3.30
N PHE A 87 9.75 4.73 3.14
CA PHE A 87 9.29 5.21 1.85
C PHE A 87 8.90 6.68 1.94
N GLU A 88 8.84 7.32 0.79
CA GLU A 88 8.24 8.63 0.60
C GLU A 88 7.47 8.65 -0.72
N GLY A 89 6.55 9.58 -0.84
CA GLY A 89 5.81 9.77 -2.07
C GLY A 89 4.99 11.04 -2.03
N THR A 90 4.47 11.41 -3.19
CA THR A 90 3.65 12.59 -3.38
C THR A 90 2.48 12.34 -4.30
N PHE A 91 1.35 12.97 -3.99
CA PHE A 91 0.25 13.18 -4.92
C PHE A 91 0.30 14.61 -5.44
N ILE A 92 0.03 14.78 -6.73
CA ILE A 92 -0.38 16.07 -7.29
C ILE A 92 -1.84 15.93 -7.67
N THR A 93 -2.66 16.86 -7.23
CA THR A 93 -4.07 16.92 -7.58
C THR A 93 -4.40 18.23 -8.27
N SER A 94 -5.37 18.20 -9.18
CA SER A 94 -6.03 19.38 -9.73
C SER A 94 -7.49 19.38 -9.33
N SER A 95 -8.00 20.54 -8.95
CA SER A 95 -9.44 20.75 -8.83
C SER A 95 -9.93 21.61 -10.00
N THR A 96 -10.95 21.12 -10.69
CA THR A 96 -11.70 21.89 -11.67
C THR A 96 -13.04 22.24 -11.04
N SER A 97 -13.26 23.52 -10.74
CA SER A 97 -14.60 23.98 -10.44
C SER A 97 -15.40 23.90 -11.73
N ALA A 98 -16.38 23.00 -11.79
CA ALA A 98 -17.33 22.98 -12.89
C ALA A 98 -18.07 24.32 -12.86
N ALA A 99 -17.64 25.25 -13.72
CA ALA A 99 -18.30 26.54 -13.86
C ALA A 99 -19.75 26.24 -14.26
N SER A 100 -20.67 26.51 -13.34
CA SER A 100 -22.11 26.47 -13.57
C SER A 100 -22.44 27.52 -14.64
N GLY A 101 -22.25 27.14 -15.91
CA GLY A 101 -22.60 27.93 -17.08
C GLY A 101 -24.11 27.91 -17.29
N GLY A 102 -24.88 28.32 -16.29
CA GLY A 102 -26.28 28.65 -16.46
C GLY A 102 -26.36 29.97 -17.22
N LYS A 103 -26.56 29.89 -18.54
CA LYS A 103 -27.21 31.00 -19.24
C LYS A 103 -28.61 31.12 -18.64
N GLU A 104 -28.85 32.16 -17.86
CA GLU A 104 -30.21 32.66 -17.61
C GLU A 104 -30.82 32.97 -18.99
N GLU A 105 -31.60 32.02 -19.53
CA GLU A 105 -32.58 32.36 -20.54
C GLU A 105 -33.73 33.07 -19.82
N ASP A 106 -33.89 34.37 -20.10
CA ASP A 106 -35.06 35.18 -19.74
C ASP A 106 -36.31 34.53 -20.33
N VAL A 107 -36.92 33.59 -19.61
CA VAL A 107 -38.23 33.05 -19.94
C VAL A 107 -39.28 33.84 -19.16
N HIS A 108 -40.04 34.60 -19.94
CA HIS A 108 -41.17 35.40 -19.50
C HIS A 108 -42.40 34.50 -19.24
N ASP A 109 -43.01 34.73 -18.08
CA ASP A 109 -44.41 34.55 -17.69
C ASP A 109 -45.06 33.16 -17.43
N ASP A 110 -45.73 33.16 -16.26
CA ASP A 110 -46.99 32.51 -15.89
C ASP A 110 -47.08 30.97 -15.90
N ASP A 111 -46.83 30.33 -14.74
CA ASP A 111 -47.88 29.71 -13.93
C ASP A 111 -47.27 28.99 -12.71
N THR A 112 -48.01 29.03 -11.61
CA THR A 112 -47.58 28.75 -10.25
C THR A 112 -47.56 27.25 -9.96
N SER A 113 -46.38 26.61 -9.99
CA SER A 113 -46.19 25.34 -9.27
C SER A 113 -44.82 25.23 -8.62
N LYS A 114 -44.85 25.09 -7.30
CA LYS A 114 -43.75 25.12 -6.34
C LYS A 114 -42.92 23.84 -6.42
N ALA A 115 -42.09 23.71 -7.45
CA ALA A 115 -41.08 22.67 -7.55
C ALA A 115 -39.85 23.10 -6.73
N THR A 116 -39.61 22.42 -5.61
CA THR A 116 -38.39 22.51 -4.83
C THR A 116 -37.21 22.07 -5.69
N SER A 117 -36.56 23.03 -6.35
CA SER A 117 -35.28 22.87 -7.01
C SER A 117 -34.22 22.57 -5.95
N SER A 118 -33.88 21.30 -5.83
CA SER A 118 -32.72 20.85 -5.06
C SER A 118 -31.47 21.29 -5.79
N THR A 119 -30.96 22.47 -5.40
CA THR A 119 -29.66 22.98 -5.82
C THR A 119 -28.58 22.04 -5.30
N SER A 120 -28.19 21.07 -6.13
CA SER A 120 -27.03 20.22 -5.85
C SER A 120 -25.78 21.08 -5.93
N SER A 121 -25.15 21.35 -4.79
CA SER A 121 -23.82 21.97 -4.75
C SER A 121 -22.90 21.18 -5.68
N PRO A 122 -22.21 21.83 -6.63
CA PRO A 122 -21.36 21.13 -7.58
C PRO A 122 -20.27 20.39 -6.81
N ALA A 123 -20.25 19.07 -6.95
CA ALA A 123 -19.21 18.23 -6.36
C ALA A 123 -17.86 18.66 -6.95
N LEU A 124 -16.94 19.11 -6.10
CA LEU A 124 -15.57 19.37 -6.52
C LEU A 124 -14.97 18.04 -6.97
N LEU A 125 -14.74 17.91 -8.27
CA LEU A 125 -14.09 16.74 -8.84
C LEU A 125 -12.58 16.93 -8.64
N LEU A 126 -12.05 16.26 -7.63
CA LEU A 126 -10.61 16.17 -7.44
C LEU A 126 -10.07 15.21 -8.49
N GLU A 127 -9.04 15.62 -9.22
CA GLU A 127 -8.35 14.75 -10.16
C GLU A 127 -6.94 14.52 -9.66
N ILE A 128 -6.55 13.27 -9.46
CA ILE A 128 -5.15 12.91 -9.19
C ILE A 128 -4.44 12.96 -10.53
N THR A 129 -3.46 13.85 -10.68
CA THR A 129 -2.74 14.04 -11.94
C THR A 129 -1.38 13.38 -11.96
N SER A 130 -0.72 13.25 -10.80
CA SER A 130 0.54 12.53 -10.66
C SER A 130 0.66 11.84 -9.31
N ILE A 131 1.34 10.70 -9.32
CA ILE A 131 1.74 9.88 -8.18
C ILE A 131 3.20 9.52 -8.37
N ASP A 132 4.05 9.95 -7.43
CA ASP A 132 5.46 9.60 -7.39
C ASP A 132 5.77 8.92 -6.06
N THR A 133 6.53 7.85 -6.06
CA THR A 133 6.91 7.12 -4.84
C THR A 133 8.32 6.58 -4.95
N ALA A 134 9.07 6.69 -3.85
CA ALA A 134 10.38 6.08 -3.67
C ALA A 134 10.37 5.25 -2.38
N VAL A 135 10.75 3.98 -2.49
CA VAL A 135 10.75 3.02 -1.40
C VAL A 135 12.17 2.54 -1.18
N ARG A 136 12.65 2.47 0.06
CA ARG A 136 13.99 1.89 0.30
C ARG A 136 13.94 0.38 0.26
N ALA A 137 14.78 -0.22 -0.59
CA ALA A 137 14.85 -1.66 -0.77
C ALA A 137 15.28 -2.41 0.49
N ASP A 138 16.10 -1.76 1.33
CA ASP A 138 16.56 -2.34 2.59
C ASP A 138 15.55 -2.29 3.73
N SER A 139 14.40 -1.64 3.52
CA SER A 139 13.33 -1.50 4.52
C SER A 139 12.29 -2.61 4.50
N ILE A 140 12.51 -3.64 3.68
CA ILE A 140 11.67 -4.83 3.58
C ILE A 140 11.62 -5.59 4.91
N ASP A 141 10.40 -5.88 5.36
CA ASP A 141 10.11 -6.61 6.59
C ASP A 141 9.05 -7.67 6.29
N THR A 142 9.46 -8.94 6.34
CA THR A 142 8.56 -10.10 6.26
C THR A 142 8.42 -10.80 7.61
N GLN A 143 8.80 -10.13 8.71
CA GLN A 143 8.86 -10.69 10.07
C GLN A 143 9.79 -11.91 10.18
N ASN A 144 10.74 -12.07 9.26
CA ASN A 144 11.74 -13.13 9.27
C ASN A 144 13.08 -12.55 8.84
N TRP A 145 13.93 -12.25 9.83
CA TRP A 145 15.21 -11.57 9.62
C TRP A 145 16.13 -12.27 8.60
N LEU A 146 16.10 -13.60 8.52
CA LEU A 146 16.93 -14.37 7.60
C LEU A 146 16.42 -14.26 6.17
N ARG A 147 15.10 -14.32 5.98
CA ARG A 147 14.45 -14.07 4.68
C ARG A 147 14.68 -12.63 4.25
N ASP A 148 14.49 -11.67 5.13
CA ASP A 148 14.71 -10.24 4.84
C ASP A 148 16.16 -9.95 4.47
N ARG A 149 17.12 -10.59 5.14
CA ARG A 149 18.54 -10.50 4.78
C ARG A 149 18.82 -11.03 3.38
N ARG A 150 18.26 -12.20 3.02
CA ARG A 150 18.41 -12.75 1.66
C ARG A 150 17.73 -11.87 0.61
N MET A 151 16.52 -11.38 0.88
CA MET A 151 15.82 -10.44 0.00
C MET A 151 16.66 -9.21 -0.33
N ARG A 152 17.27 -8.60 0.69
CA ARG A 152 18.11 -7.42 0.51
C ARG A 152 19.39 -7.70 -0.27
N ASN A 153 20.09 -8.80 0.06
CA ASN A 153 21.44 -9.04 -0.45
C ASN A 153 21.46 -9.77 -1.79
N GLU A 154 20.58 -10.75 -1.99
CA GLU A 154 20.64 -11.68 -3.12
C GLU A 154 19.66 -11.32 -4.24
N PHE A 155 18.53 -10.68 -3.92
CA PHE A 155 17.44 -10.48 -4.89
C PHE A 155 17.21 -9.01 -5.24
N LEU A 156 17.11 -8.14 -4.24
CA LEU A 156 16.94 -6.69 -4.47
C LEU A 156 18.28 -5.98 -4.66
N GLU A 157 19.38 -6.58 -4.20
CA GLU A 157 20.72 -5.99 -4.21
C GLU A 157 20.71 -4.57 -3.63
N ALA A 158 20.11 -4.40 -2.45
CA ALA A 158 19.76 -3.10 -1.86
C ALA A 158 20.96 -2.16 -1.66
N ASP A 159 22.19 -2.68 -1.55
CA ASP A 159 23.40 -1.88 -1.48
C ASP A 159 23.73 -1.19 -2.82
N LYS A 160 23.41 -1.83 -3.95
CA LYS A 160 23.61 -1.29 -5.31
C LYS A 160 22.40 -0.48 -5.78
N PHE A 161 21.21 -0.98 -5.48
CA PHE A 161 19.94 -0.39 -5.89
C PHE A 161 19.10 -0.06 -4.65
N PRO A 162 19.41 1.05 -3.96
CA PRO A 162 18.80 1.35 -2.67
C PRO A 162 17.32 1.74 -2.75
N LEU A 163 16.83 2.09 -3.94
CA LEU A 163 15.47 2.60 -4.15
C LEU A 163 14.70 1.71 -5.14
N LEU A 164 13.44 1.44 -4.82
CA LEU A 164 12.40 1.08 -5.77
C LEU A 164 11.58 2.33 -6.05
N THR A 165 11.24 2.60 -7.31
CA THR A 165 10.48 3.80 -7.66
C THR A 165 9.20 3.46 -8.40
N PHE A 166 8.19 4.31 -8.24
CA PHE A 166 7.00 4.35 -9.08
C PHE A 166 6.77 5.78 -9.56
N HIS A 167 6.51 5.92 -10.85
CA HIS A 167 6.18 7.19 -11.51
C HIS A 167 4.93 7.00 -12.35
N SER A 168 3.82 7.65 -11.99
CA SER A 168 2.59 7.58 -12.78
C SER A 168 2.76 8.32 -14.11
N SER A 169 2.36 7.70 -15.21
CA SER A 169 2.19 8.35 -16.50
C SER A 169 0.78 8.89 -16.70
N SER A 170 -0.20 8.29 -16.03
CA SER A 170 -1.60 8.71 -16.05
C SER A 170 -2.31 8.26 -14.78
N ALA A 171 -3.24 9.09 -14.31
CA ALA A 171 -4.21 8.73 -13.29
C ALA A 171 -5.55 9.33 -13.72
N GLY A 172 -6.58 8.50 -13.85
CA GLY A 172 -7.89 8.92 -14.34
C GLY A 172 -9.02 8.19 -13.64
N PRO A 173 -10.22 8.80 -13.56
CA PRO A 173 -11.39 8.17 -12.96
C PRO A 173 -11.78 6.93 -13.76
N VAL A 174 -12.14 5.85 -13.06
CA VAL A 174 -12.73 4.67 -13.69
C VAL A 174 -14.20 4.97 -13.94
N VAL A 175 -14.55 5.27 -15.19
CA VAL A 175 -15.94 5.47 -15.59
C VAL A 175 -16.63 4.11 -15.61
N GLU A 176 -17.51 3.87 -14.63
CA GLU A 176 -18.32 2.68 -14.51
C GLU A 176 -19.16 2.51 -15.80
N GLY A 177 -18.77 1.54 -16.65
CA GLY A 177 -19.36 1.34 -17.98
C GLY A 177 -18.38 1.38 -19.15
N SER A 178 -17.16 1.90 -18.97
CA SER A 178 -16.06 1.59 -19.87
C SER A 178 -15.64 0.14 -19.62
N GLN A 179 -16.13 -0.77 -20.44
CA GLN A 179 -15.84 -2.21 -20.38
C GLN A 179 -14.39 -2.55 -20.77
N ALA A 180 -13.40 -1.90 -20.17
CA ALA A 180 -12.22 -2.65 -19.80
C ALA A 180 -12.71 -3.67 -18.77
N THR A 181 -12.79 -4.94 -19.13
CA THR A 181 -13.27 -6.02 -18.26
C THR A 181 -12.43 -6.07 -16.98
N LEU A 182 -12.78 -5.23 -16.02
CA LEU A 182 -12.33 -5.29 -14.64
C LEU A 182 -12.97 -6.54 -14.07
N THR A 183 -12.30 -7.66 -14.30
CA THR A 183 -12.52 -8.83 -13.46
C THR A 183 -11.90 -8.45 -12.11
N VAL A 184 -12.60 -7.61 -11.34
CA VAL A 184 -12.41 -7.54 -9.90
C VAL A 184 -12.76 -8.96 -9.46
N ARG A 185 -11.76 -9.84 -9.41
CA ARG A 185 -11.95 -11.15 -8.81
C ARG A 185 -12.31 -10.80 -7.36
N PRO A 186 -13.55 -11.04 -6.90
CA PRO A 186 -13.78 -11.02 -5.47
C PRO A 186 -12.71 -11.94 -4.89
N LYS A 187 -12.05 -11.51 -3.82
CA LYS A 187 -11.14 -12.36 -3.07
C LYS A 187 -11.98 -13.50 -2.52
N VAL A 188 -12.22 -14.51 -3.35
CA VAL A 188 -12.82 -15.78 -2.96
C VAL A 188 -11.83 -16.30 -1.93
N LEU A 189 -12.27 -16.33 -0.68
CA LEU A 189 -11.60 -17.07 0.36
C LEU A 189 -11.61 -18.52 -0.13
N GLU A 190 -10.54 -18.92 -0.82
CA GLU A 190 -10.31 -20.31 -1.20
C GLU A 190 -10.46 -21.14 0.08
N PRO A 191 -11.37 -22.12 0.11
CA PRO A 191 -11.55 -22.95 1.29
C PRO A 191 -10.20 -23.60 1.61
N SER A 192 -9.73 -23.41 2.85
CA SER A 192 -8.53 -24.06 3.35
C SER A 192 -8.61 -25.56 3.07
N SER A 193 -7.56 -26.11 2.48
CA SER A 193 -7.42 -27.50 2.03
C SER A 193 -7.51 -28.58 3.13
N GLU A 194 -8.10 -28.28 4.29
CA GLU A 194 -8.34 -29.26 5.35
C GLU A 194 -9.61 -30.10 5.12
N GLU A 195 -10.59 -29.65 4.33
CA GLU A 195 -11.84 -30.43 4.14
C GLU A 195 -11.83 -31.40 2.95
N ALA A 196 -10.79 -31.38 2.09
CA ALA A 196 -10.73 -32.26 0.92
C ALA A 196 -10.15 -33.67 1.19
N PHE A 197 -9.77 -34.00 2.43
CA PHE A 197 -9.19 -35.30 2.77
C PHE A 197 -10.16 -36.31 3.41
N ALA A 198 -11.43 -35.96 3.60
CA ALA A 198 -12.38 -36.86 4.27
C ALA A 198 -12.92 -38.01 3.37
N ASP A 199 -12.81 -37.92 2.04
CA ASP A 199 -13.49 -38.88 1.13
C ASP A 199 -12.59 -39.96 0.49
N ALA A 200 -11.32 -40.09 0.89
CA ALA A 200 -10.39 -41.06 0.28
C ALA A 200 -9.84 -42.14 1.24
N VAL A 201 -10.49 -42.39 2.39
CA VAL A 201 -10.08 -43.44 3.35
C VAL A 201 -11.22 -44.44 3.60
N SER A 202 -11.71 -45.10 2.55
CA SER A 202 -12.66 -46.23 2.68
C SER A 202 -12.21 -47.52 1.97
N SER A 203 -10.99 -47.62 1.45
CA SER A 203 -10.56 -48.86 0.79
C SER A 203 -9.06 -49.12 0.83
N ARG A 204 -8.52 -49.52 2.00
CA ARG A 204 -7.41 -50.49 2.00
C ARG A 204 -7.29 -51.27 3.30
N SER A 205 -7.53 -52.56 3.16
CA SER A 205 -7.38 -53.64 4.13
C SER A 205 -5.92 -54.11 4.25
N THR A 206 -5.58 -54.47 5.49
CA THR A 206 -4.71 -55.57 5.96
C THR A 206 -3.28 -55.73 5.41
N SER A 207 -2.28 -55.51 6.28
CA SER A 207 -1.07 -56.35 6.32
C SER A 207 -0.33 -56.27 7.67
N SER A 208 -0.34 -57.39 8.39
CA SER A 208 0.69 -57.96 9.29
C SER A 208 1.69 -57.04 10.00
N THR A 209 1.58 -57.01 11.33
CA THR A 209 2.63 -56.71 12.32
C THR A 209 3.65 -57.85 12.43
N PRO A 210 4.95 -57.54 12.55
CA PRO A 210 5.85 -58.31 13.39
C PRO A 210 6.18 -57.54 14.68
N ASP A 211 6.06 -58.28 15.78
CA ASP A 211 6.56 -57.94 17.11
C ASP A 211 8.02 -57.47 17.08
N GLY A 212 8.29 -56.35 17.75
CA GLY A 212 9.63 -55.79 17.88
C GLY A 212 9.69 -54.73 18.97
N ALA A 213 9.63 -55.19 20.22
CA ALA A 213 9.66 -54.38 21.43
C ALA A 213 10.89 -53.46 21.52
N GLY A 214 10.64 -52.16 21.73
CA GLY A 214 11.65 -51.17 22.07
C GLY A 214 11.03 -50.02 22.86
N ARG A 215 10.82 -50.24 24.17
CA ARG A 215 10.25 -49.23 25.08
C ARG A 215 11.28 -48.12 25.33
N ILE A 216 10.98 -46.90 24.89
CA ILE A 216 11.67 -45.69 25.34
C ILE A 216 10.67 -44.85 26.14
N CYS A 217 10.83 -44.88 27.46
CA CYS A 217 10.03 -44.14 28.43
C CYS A 217 10.41 -42.65 28.39
N TRP A 218 9.52 -41.78 27.88
CA TRP A 218 9.64 -40.34 28.10
C TRP A 218 8.95 -39.96 29.41
N ARG A 219 9.78 -39.59 30.38
CA ARG A 219 9.42 -39.15 31.72
C ARG A 219 8.79 -37.75 31.66
N ARG A 220 7.45 -37.70 31.72
CA ARG A 220 6.65 -36.47 31.80
C ARG A 220 6.85 -35.83 33.18
N ARG A 221 7.58 -34.71 33.25
CA ARG A 221 7.72 -33.91 34.48
C ARG A 221 6.64 -32.83 34.49
N SER A 222 5.49 -33.14 35.07
CA SER A 222 4.48 -32.15 35.46
C SER A 222 5.00 -31.33 36.64
N LYS A 223 5.05 -30.01 36.50
CA LYS A 223 5.10 -29.07 37.62
C LYS A 223 3.79 -28.32 37.66
N SER A 224 3.07 -28.58 38.74
CA SER A 224 1.91 -27.88 39.27
C SER A 224 2.35 -26.57 39.95
N SER A 225 1.66 -25.46 39.67
CA SER A 225 1.44 -24.36 40.62
C SER A 225 0.08 -23.75 40.30
N SER A 226 -0.94 -24.09 41.10
CA SER A 226 -1.61 -23.19 42.07
C SER A 226 -2.29 -22.00 41.38
N LYS A 227 -3.61 -22.05 41.15
CA LYS A 227 -4.69 -21.67 42.10
C LYS A 227 -4.46 -20.27 42.66
N ASP A 228 -5.22 -19.31 42.13
CA ASP A 228 -5.80 -18.17 42.85
C ASP A 228 -6.99 -17.67 42.02
N GLU A 229 -8.20 -17.94 42.50
CA GLU A 229 -9.46 -17.35 42.02
C GLU A 229 -9.68 -16.00 42.72
N PRO A 230 -10.06 -14.93 41.99
CA PRO A 230 -10.62 -13.74 42.61
C PRO A 230 -12.16 -13.84 42.80
N PRO A 231 -12.70 -13.13 43.80
CA PRO A 231 -14.09 -13.24 44.24
C PRO A 231 -15.08 -12.59 43.26
N SER A 232 -16.26 -13.20 43.19
CA SER A 232 -17.47 -12.69 42.54
C SER A 232 -18.02 -11.48 43.30
N GLU A 233 -18.02 -10.30 42.68
CA GLU A 233 -18.79 -9.14 43.14
C GLU A 233 -20.09 -9.01 42.34
N ASP A 234 -21.19 -9.10 43.07
CA ASP A 234 -22.54 -8.72 42.67
C ASP A 234 -22.60 -7.22 42.37
N VAL A 235 -23.03 -6.83 41.16
CA VAL A 235 -23.45 -5.45 40.87
C VAL A 235 -24.75 -5.40 40.08
N SER A 236 -25.81 -5.09 40.83
CA SER A 236 -26.94 -4.20 40.54
C SER A 236 -27.38 -4.00 39.08
N THR A 237 -28.61 -4.45 38.84
CA THR A 237 -29.58 -3.87 37.91
C THR A 237 -29.64 -2.33 37.97
N THR A 238 -29.72 -1.65 36.83
CA THR A 238 -30.68 -0.57 36.50
C THR A 238 -30.42 0.10 35.14
N ASN A 239 -31.53 0.46 34.49
CA ASN A 239 -31.70 1.49 33.46
C ASN A 239 -31.24 1.22 32.02
N THR A 240 -32.05 0.41 31.32
CA THR A 240 -32.27 0.51 29.88
C THR A 240 -32.95 1.83 29.53
N ARG A 241 -32.17 2.90 29.31
CA ARG A 241 -32.66 4.09 28.58
C ARG A 241 -32.48 3.85 27.09
N HIS A 242 -33.59 3.61 26.40
CA HIS A 242 -33.70 3.71 24.95
C HIS A 242 -33.40 5.17 24.54
N ALA A 243 -32.12 5.48 24.32
CA ALA A 243 -31.75 6.67 23.58
C ALA A 243 -32.06 6.42 22.10
N SER A 244 -33.03 7.18 21.59
CA SER A 244 -33.30 7.33 20.16
C SER A 244 -32.02 7.75 19.47
N ARG A 245 -31.32 6.77 18.92
CA ARG A 245 -30.13 6.95 18.09
C ARG A 245 -30.63 7.54 16.77
N THR A 246 -30.64 8.86 16.70
CA THR A 246 -30.81 9.60 15.46
C THR A 246 -29.80 9.04 14.46
N SER A 247 -30.32 8.41 13.42
CA SER A 247 -29.57 7.99 12.24
C SER A 247 -28.95 9.22 11.62
N GLN A 248 -27.75 9.56 12.09
CA GLN A 248 -26.85 10.47 11.42
C GLN A 248 -26.40 9.68 10.18
N GLU A 249 -27.16 9.81 9.10
CA GLU A 249 -26.78 9.32 7.78
C GLU A 249 -25.40 9.88 7.50
N ASP A 250 -24.42 8.98 7.56
CA ASP A 250 -23.02 9.27 7.28
C ASP A 250 -22.98 9.91 5.89
N ASN A 251 -22.62 11.18 5.87
CA ASN A 251 -22.36 11.96 4.66
C ASN A 251 -21.07 11.43 4.03
N LYS A 252 -21.10 10.16 3.61
CA LYS A 252 -19.95 9.42 3.09
C LYS A 252 -19.72 9.95 1.69
N ASN A 253 -18.66 10.74 1.53
CA ASN A 253 -18.18 11.19 0.24
C ASN A 253 -18.14 9.98 -0.71
N PRO A 254 -18.77 10.02 -1.90
CA PRO A 254 -18.77 8.89 -2.81
C PRO A 254 -17.34 8.39 -3.01
N GLU A 255 -17.12 7.09 -2.78
CA GLU A 255 -15.81 6.48 -2.98
C GLU A 255 -15.42 6.62 -4.46
N GLN A 256 -14.34 7.35 -4.72
CA GLN A 256 -13.87 7.60 -6.09
C GLN A 256 -12.82 6.55 -6.46
N LEU A 257 -13.09 5.82 -7.53
CA LEU A 257 -12.18 4.81 -8.08
C LEU A 257 -11.38 5.41 -9.25
N TYR A 258 -10.07 5.31 -9.18
CA TYR A 258 -9.12 5.73 -10.20
C TYR A 258 -8.28 4.53 -10.64
N ARG A 259 -7.79 4.59 -11.88
CA ARG A 259 -6.73 3.71 -12.36
C ARG A 259 -5.49 4.56 -12.61
N ALA A 260 -4.39 4.17 -11.98
CA ALA A 260 -3.09 4.81 -12.17
C ALA A 260 -2.18 3.87 -12.94
N SER A 261 -1.75 4.27 -14.13
CA SER A 261 -0.72 3.55 -14.88
C SER A 261 0.61 4.26 -14.70
N GLY A 262 1.67 3.51 -14.50
CA GLY A 262 2.98 4.10 -14.25
C GLY A 262 4.13 3.12 -14.38
N THR A 263 5.34 3.66 -14.38
CA THR A 263 6.56 2.86 -14.44
C THR A 263 7.02 2.54 -13.02
N VAL A 264 7.07 1.25 -12.68
CA VAL A 264 7.82 0.74 -11.52
C VAL A 264 9.23 0.39 -11.96
N THR A 265 10.22 0.83 -11.18
CA THR A 265 11.61 0.41 -11.35
C THR A 265 12.05 -0.38 -10.12
N ILE A 266 12.48 -1.63 -10.33
CA ILE A 266 13.13 -2.44 -9.31
C ILE A 266 14.52 -2.80 -9.84
N ARG A 267 15.56 -2.47 -9.07
CA ARG A 267 16.95 -2.43 -9.55
C ARG A 267 17.10 -1.44 -10.71
N ASP A 268 17.53 -1.90 -11.87
CA ASP A 268 17.69 -1.15 -13.11
C ASP A 268 16.66 -1.54 -14.18
N ILE A 269 15.60 -2.27 -13.78
CA ILE A 269 14.59 -2.81 -14.70
C ILE A 269 13.27 -2.04 -14.55
N PRO A 270 12.93 -1.15 -15.51
CA PRO A 270 11.64 -0.45 -15.52
C PRO A 270 10.54 -1.31 -16.18
N LYS A 271 9.35 -1.32 -15.58
CA LYS A 271 8.13 -1.94 -16.14
C LYS A 271 6.91 -1.06 -15.90
N VAL A 272 6.03 -1.01 -16.89
CA VAL A 272 4.75 -0.32 -16.76
C VAL A 272 3.76 -1.26 -16.07
N ILE A 273 3.08 -0.77 -15.04
CA ILE A 273 2.00 -1.48 -14.35
C ILE A 273 0.78 -0.58 -14.21
N ASP A 274 -0.37 -1.22 -13.98
CA ASP A 274 -1.60 -0.56 -13.57
C ASP A 274 -1.85 -0.80 -12.08
N LEU A 275 -2.29 0.25 -11.40
CA LEU A 275 -2.72 0.22 -10.01
C LEU A 275 -4.16 0.74 -9.91
N ASP A 276 -4.98 0.05 -9.14
CA ASP A 276 -6.31 0.51 -8.77
C ASP A 276 -6.20 1.39 -7.53
N VAL A 277 -6.62 2.64 -7.63
CA VAL A 277 -6.55 3.65 -6.56
C VAL A 277 -7.97 3.99 -6.12
N ARG A 278 -8.34 3.61 -4.90
CA ARG A 278 -9.63 3.98 -4.29
C ARG A 278 -9.41 5.09 -3.28
N VAL A 279 -9.94 6.27 -3.58
CA VAL A 279 -9.90 7.43 -2.69
C VAL A 279 -11.04 7.31 -1.67
N LEU A 280 -10.66 7.16 -0.40
CA LEU A 280 -11.60 6.96 0.71
C LEU A 280 -12.08 8.29 1.31
N SER A 281 -11.18 9.28 1.40
CA SER A 281 -11.48 10.59 1.94
C SER A 281 -10.56 11.65 1.35
N VAL A 282 -11.12 12.83 1.10
CA VAL A 282 -10.41 14.01 0.61
C VAL A 282 -10.82 15.19 1.46
N SER A 283 -9.83 15.94 1.94
CA SER A 283 -10.01 17.22 2.61
C SER A 283 -9.00 18.24 2.08
N ALA A 284 -9.11 19.48 2.52
CA ALA A 284 -8.14 20.52 2.17
C ALA A 284 -6.71 20.14 2.57
N GLU A 285 -6.53 19.42 3.68
CA GLU A 285 -5.22 19.16 4.29
C GLU A 285 -4.77 17.70 4.15
N GLU A 286 -5.67 16.77 3.86
CA GLU A 286 -5.39 15.33 3.89
C GLU A 286 -6.14 14.56 2.82
N ILE A 287 -5.45 13.59 2.20
CA ILE A 287 -6.01 12.57 1.31
C ILE A 287 -5.77 11.19 1.93
N VAL A 288 -6.82 10.36 1.97
CA VAL A 288 -6.75 8.95 2.38
C VAL A 288 -7.16 8.09 1.19
N ALA A 289 -6.30 7.15 0.80
CA ALA A 289 -6.55 6.26 -0.34
C ALA A 289 -6.02 4.85 -0.08
N THR A 290 -6.63 3.86 -0.72
CA THR A 290 -6.09 2.50 -0.82
C THR A 290 -5.65 2.24 -2.24
N VAL A 291 -4.49 1.61 -2.43
CA VAL A 291 -3.95 1.26 -3.75
C VAL A 291 -3.70 -0.23 -3.81
N SER A 292 -4.20 -0.89 -4.85
CA SER A 292 -4.00 -2.32 -5.07
C SER A 292 -3.49 -2.59 -6.48
N GLY A 293 -2.76 -3.69 -6.64
CA GLY A 293 -2.28 -4.14 -7.94
C GLY A 293 -1.52 -5.45 -7.84
N GLU A 294 -0.99 -5.91 -8.95
CA GLU A 294 -0.12 -7.09 -9.00
C GLU A 294 1.09 -6.78 -9.86
N LEU A 295 2.23 -7.35 -9.47
CA LEU A 295 3.45 -7.34 -10.29
C LEU A 295 3.90 -8.78 -10.56
N ASP A 296 4.57 -8.98 -11.68
CA ASP A 296 5.21 -10.24 -12.03
C ASP A 296 6.68 -10.19 -11.66
N ARG A 297 7.12 -11.00 -10.69
CA ARG A 297 8.50 -10.93 -10.21
C ARG A 297 9.54 -11.30 -11.27
N TYR A 298 9.17 -12.11 -12.27
CA TYR A 298 10.09 -12.48 -13.34
C TYR A 298 10.36 -11.33 -14.31
N GLU A 299 9.42 -10.39 -14.46
CA GLU A 299 9.64 -9.20 -15.29
C GLU A 299 10.76 -8.30 -14.75
N PHE A 300 11.07 -8.42 -13.46
CA PHE A 300 12.14 -7.68 -12.80
C PHE A 300 13.37 -8.53 -12.50
N ASP A 301 13.48 -9.73 -13.10
CA ASP A 301 14.54 -10.71 -12.84
C ASP A 301 14.71 -11.09 -11.35
N ILE A 302 13.63 -11.05 -10.56
CA ILE A 302 13.66 -11.38 -9.13
C ILE A 302 13.36 -12.86 -8.94
N LEU A 303 14.26 -13.56 -8.24
CA LEU A 303 14.11 -14.98 -7.89
C LEU A 303 13.94 -15.87 -9.15
N THR A 304 14.56 -15.55 -10.27
CA THR A 304 14.42 -16.28 -11.55
C THR A 304 14.83 -17.74 -11.49
N ASN A 305 15.72 -18.09 -10.55
CA ASN A 305 16.14 -19.47 -10.27
C ASN A 305 15.12 -20.26 -9.42
N TRP A 306 14.05 -19.63 -8.92
CA TRP A 306 13.01 -20.29 -8.15
C TRP A 306 11.76 -20.50 -9.01
N PRO A 307 11.26 -21.74 -9.16
CA PRO A 307 10.07 -22.00 -9.96
C PRO A 307 8.83 -21.35 -9.33
N ALA A 308 7.83 -21.03 -10.18
CA ALA A 308 6.59 -20.38 -9.76
C ALA A 308 5.81 -21.17 -8.70
N LEU A 309 6.00 -22.51 -8.67
CA LEU A 309 5.41 -23.40 -7.67
C LEU A 309 6.02 -23.21 -6.27
N ALA A 310 7.32 -22.90 -6.20
CA ALA A 310 8.02 -22.69 -4.94
C ALA A 310 7.79 -21.28 -4.39
N VAL A 311 7.88 -20.27 -5.25
CA VAL A 311 7.56 -18.88 -4.95
C VAL A 311 6.64 -18.37 -6.04
N GLY A 312 5.44 -17.91 -5.67
CA GLY A 312 4.44 -17.38 -6.58
C GLY A 312 5.02 -16.36 -7.55
N GLN A 313 4.57 -16.41 -8.79
CA GLN A 313 4.98 -15.49 -9.85
C GLN A 313 4.45 -14.07 -9.60
N LYS A 314 3.18 -13.98 -9.18
CA LYS A 314 2.51 -12.71 -8.88
C LYS A 314 2.78 -12.30 -7.44
N VAL A 315 3.13 -11.03 -7.27
CA VAL A 315 3.21 -10.37 -5.97
C VAL A 315 2.06 -9.36 -5.91
N GLY A 316 1.13 -9.60 -4.99
CA GLY A 316 0.01 -8.71 -4.74
C GLY A 316 0.45 -7.49 -3.93
N LEU A 317 0.00 -6.31 -4.34
CA LEU A 317 0.25 -5.02 -3.71
C LEU A 317 -1.02 -4.56 -2.99
N ASP A 318 -0.88 -4.12 -1.75
CA ASP A 318 -1.99 -3.61 -0.93
C ASP A 318 -1.49 -2.47 -0.05
N PHE A 319 -1.73 -1.25 -0.50
CA PHE A 319 -1.25 -0.03 0.13
C PHE A 319 -2.39 0.74 0.77
N HIS A 320 -2.13 1.23 1.98
CA HIS A 320 -2.99 2.18 2.65
C HIS A 320 -2.23 3.49 2.77
N LEU A 321 -2.64 4.52 2.05
CA LEU A 321 -1.91 5.78 1.92
C LEU A 321 -2.67 6.89 2.64
N VAL A 322 -1.93 7.65 3.45
CA VAL A 322 -2.36 8.92 4.02
C VAL A 322 -1.37 9.96 3.56
N ALA A 323 -1.84 11.03 2.93
CA ALA A 323 -1.01 12.11 2.45
C ALA A 323 -1.50 13.46 2.98
N GLN A 324 -0.56 14.29 3.42
CA GLN A 324 -0.83 15.63 3.95
C GLN A 324 -0.44 16.69 2.92
N LYS A 325 -1.21 17.77 2.85
CA LYS A 325 -0.93 18.89 1.96
C LYS A 325 0.41 19.54 2.34
N VAL A 326 1.19 19.88 1.33
CA VAL A 326 2.45 20.61 1.49
C VAL A 326 2.21 22.04 1.05
N GLU A 327 2.37 22.98 1.99
CA GLU A 327 2.39 24.40 1.64
C GLU A 327 3.63 24.70 0.80
N LEU A 328 3.42 25.20 -0.41
CA LEU A 328 4.50 25.74 -1.24
C LEU A 328 4.94 27.06 -0.60
N LYS A 329 6.14 27.06 -0.01
CA LYS A 329 6.79 28.30 0.40
C LYS A 329 7.18 29.06 -0.86
N ASN A 330 6.42 30.10 -1.19
CA ASN A 330 6.77 31.07 -2.24
C ASN A 330 7.94 31.96 -1.80
#